data_AF-A0A1G4QU00-F1
#
_entry.id   AF-A0A1G4QU00-F1
#
_cell.length_a   1.000
_cell.length_b   1.000
_cell.length_c   1.000
_cell.angle_alpha   90.00
_cell.angle_beta   90.00
_cell.angle_gamma   90.00
#
_symmetry.space_group_name_H-M   'P 1'
#
loop_
_entity.id
_entity.type
_entity.pdbx_description
1 polymer ?
#
loop_
_entity_poly.entity_id
_entity_poly.type
_entity_poly.pdbx_seq_one_letter_code
_entity_poly.pdbx_strand_id
1 'polypeptide(L)'
;MSLNADLMFEKADISQSLIDRLGLPHNVWSLVLDEALENAWFLDTNYEIHQQSIHPDVRPVVEQAVKAKTPPARSELPYRHYA
;
A
#
# COMPACT_ATOMS: atom_id res chain seq x y z
N MET A 1 5.14 -10.69 13.43
CA MET A 1 4.44 -10.10 12.27
C MET A 1 5.42 -9.13 11.63
N SER A 2 5.90 -9.45 10.43
CA SER A 2 6.75 -8.53 9.66
C SER A 2 5.85 -7.75 8.72
N LEU A 3 5.90 -6.43 8.82
CA LEU A 3 5.28 -5.56 7.83
C LEU A 3 6.27 -5.42 6.69
N ASN A 4 5.88 -5.87 5.49
CA ASN A 4 6.70 -5.70 4.31
C ASN A 4 6.44 -4.30 3.73
N ALA A 5 7.50 -3.50 3.56
CA ALA A 5 7.41 -2.16 2.99
C ALA A 5 6.83 -2.19 1.55
N ASP A 6 7.04 -3.28 0.82
CA ASP A 6 6.47 -3.48 -0.52
C ASP A 6 4.94 -3.61 -0.48
N LEU A 7 4.35 -3.93 0.67
CA LEU A 7 2.90 -4.07 0.87
C LEU A 7 2.26 -2.81 1.49
N MET A 8 3.02 -1.72 1.60
CA MET A 8 2.52 -0.39 1.97
C MET A 8 2.26 0.46 0.73
N PHE A 9 1.02 0.91 0.56
CA PHE A 9 0.56 1.73 -0.55
C PHE A 9 0.18 3.12 -0.04
N GLU A 10 0.70 4.15 -0.71
CA GLU A 10 0.28 5.53 -0.52
C GLU A 10 -0.87 5.85 -1.47
N LYS A 11 -1.61 6.93 -1.19
CA LYS A 11 -2.76 7.38 -1.99
C LYS A 11 -2.52 7.37 -3.50
N ALA A 12 -1.31 7.72 -3.95
CA ALA A 12 -0.95 7.77 -5.37
C ALA A 12 -0.85 6.38 -6.02
N ASP A 13 -0.51 5.35 -5.26
CA ASP A 13 -0.33 3.97 -5.73
C ASP A 13 -1.58 3.10 -5.51
N ILE A 14 -2.59 3.62 -4.81
CA ILE A 14 -3.86 2.91 -4.56
C ILE A 14 -4.76 3.05 -5.79
N SER A 15 -4.82 1.99 -6.61
CA SER A 15 -5.68 1.95 -7.79
C SER A 15 -7.13 1.59 -7.44
N GLN A 16 -8.07 1.99 -8.30
CA GLN A 16 -9.48 1.61 -8.16
C GLN A 16 -9.67 0.08 -8.19
N SER A 17 -8.91 -0.63 -9.02
CA SER A 17 -8.94 -2.10 -9.06
C SER A 17 -8.50 -2.75 -7.76
N LEU A 18 -7.53 -2.15 -7.06
CA LEU A 18 -7.08 -2.61 -5.76
C LEU A 18 -8.16 -2.40 -4.70
N ILE A 19 -8.79 -1.23 -4.70
CA ILE A 19 -9.93 -0.90 -3.80
C ILE A 19 -11.07 -1.91 -4.01
N ASP A 20 -11.51 -2.09 -5.26
CA ASP A 20 -12.66 -2.95 -5.59
C ASP A 20 -12.38 -4.42 -5.23
N ARG A 21 -11.16 -4.91 -5.49
CA ARG A 21 -10.81 -6.31 -5.23
C ARG A 21 -10.62 -6.60 -3.73
N LEU A 22 -10.08 -5.65 -2.99
CA LEU A 22 -9.90 -5.76 -1.54
C LEU A 22 -11.20 -5.43 -0.78
N GLY A 23 -12.21 -4.88 -1.45
CA GLY A 23 -13.46 -4.43 -0.82
C GLY A 23 -13.25 -3.26 0.12
N LEU A 24 -12.30 -2.38 -0.19
CA LEU A 24 -11.97 -1.21 0.61
C LEU A 24 -12.92 -0.04 0.29
N PRO A 25 -13.10 0.91 1.21
CA PRO A 25 -13.85 2.12 0.91
C PRO A 25 -13.05 3.07 0.00
N HIS A 26 -13.73 3.93 -0.76
CA HIS A 26 -13.07 4.84 -1.71
C HIS A 26 -12.30 6.00 -1.05
N ASN A 27 -12.43 6.17 0.28
CA ASN A 27 -11.77 7.22 1.06
C ASN A 27 -10.45 6.74 1.70
N VAL A 28 -9.87 5.64 1.23
CA VAL A 28 -8.56 5.18 1.70
C VAL A 28 -7.46 6.18 1.30
N TRP A 29 -6.70 6.62 2.29
CA TRP A 29 -5.54 7.50 2.14
C TRP A 29 -4.22 6.72 2.10
N SER A 30 -4.08 5.70 2.93
CA SER A 30 -2.92 4.81 2.93
C SER A 30 -3.36 3.40 3.30
N LEU A 31 -2.71 2.39 2.73
CA LEU A 31 -3.06 0.99 2.89
C LEU A 31 -1.81 0.18 3.19
N VAL A 32 -1.91 -0.74 4.14
CA VAL A 32 -0.87 -1.68 4.53
C VAL A 32 -1.48 -3.06 4.55
N LEU A 33 -0.86 -4.01 3.86
CA LEU A 33 -1.30 -5.41 3.84
C LEU A 33 -0.32 -6.28 4.64
N ASP A 34 -0.82 -7.36 5.26
CA ASP A 34 0.06 -8.40 5.80
C ASP A 34 0.65 -9.28 4.67
N GLU A 35 1.76 -9.97 4.97
CA GLU A 35 2.40 -10.88 4.01
C GLU A 35 1.51 -12.06 3.60
N ALA A 36 0.59 -12.45 4.49
CA ALA A 36 -0.38 -13.51 4.23
C ALA A 36 -1.52 -13.06 3.29
N LEU A 37 -1.72 -11.75 3.11
CA LEU A 37 -2.85 -11.11 2.41
C LEU A 37 -4.20 -11.49 3.01
N GLU A 38 -4.25 -11.64 4.33
CA GLU A 38 -5.44 -11.94 5.12
C GLU A 38 -6.04 -10.66 5.71
N ASN A 39 -5.22 -9.65 6.00
CA ASN A 39 -5.64 -8.42 6.65
C ASN A 39 -5.08 -7.17 5.96
N ALA A 40 -5.95 -6.17 5.85
CA ALA A 40 -5.64 -4.82 5.42
C ALA A 40 -5.80 -3.86 6.59
N TRP A 41 -4.79 -3.04 6.83
CA TRP A 41 -4.89 -1.84 7.67
C TRP A 41 -4.86 -0.63 6.78
N PHE A 42 -5.79 0.29 6.97
CA PHE A 42 -5.82 1.49 6.16
C PHE A 42 -6.14 2.73 6.98
N LEU A 43 -5.55 3.85 6.57
CA LEU A 43 -5.88 5.18 7.06
C LEU A 43 -6.90 5.77 6.12
N ASP A 44 -7.98 6.33 6.63
CA ASP A 44 -8.95 7.06 5.82
C ASP A 44 -8.62 8.56 5.70
N THR A 45 -9.44 9.32 4.96
CA THR A 45 -9.29 10.78 4.82
C THR A 45 -9.54 11.58 6.09
N ASN A 46 -10.13 10.97 7.12
CA ASN A 46 -10.35 11.56 8.44
C ASN A 46 -9.19 11.26 9.40
N TYR A 47 -8.14 10.59 8.92
CA TYR A 47 -6.99 10.14 9.70
C TYR A 47 -7.34 9.08 10.74
N GLU A 48 -8.41 8.31 10.51
CA GLU A 48 -8.76 7.15 11.34
C GLU A 48 -8.16 5.88 10.75
N ILE A 49 -7.64 5.01 11.64
CA ILE A 49 -7.05 3.73 11.27
C ILE A 49 -8.11 2.65 11.39
N HIS A 50 -8.31 1.91 10.31
CA HIS A 50 -9.25 0.81 10.22
C HIS A 50 -8.52 -0.49 9.87
N GLN A 51 -9.09 -1.61 10.30
CA GLN A 51 -8.62 -2.95 9.94
C GLN A 51 -9.77 -3.72 9.29
N GLN A 52 -9.46 -4.44 8.21
CA GLN A 52 -10.42 -5.27 7.50
C GLN A 52 -9.77 -6.58 7.05
N SER A 53 -10.52 -7.67 7.15
CA SER A 53 -10.13 -8.95 6.56
C SER A 53 -10.35 -8.95 5.05
N ILE A 54 -9.38 -9.49 4.33
CA ILE A 54 -9.35 -9.47 2.88
C ILE A 54 -9.89 -10.79 2.32
N HIS A 55 -10.50 -10.73 1.13
CA HIS A 55 -10.98 -11.93 0.43
C HIS A 55 -9.79 -12.83 -0.02
N PRO A 56 -9.92 -14.16 0.04
CA PRO A 56 -8.95 -15.05 -0.61
C PRO A 56 -8.90 -14.76 -2.12
N ASP A 57 -7.72 -14.85 -2.74
CA ASP A 57 -7.51 -14.58 -4.20
C ASP A 57 -7.32 -13.10 -4.62
N VAL A 58 -6.68 -12.30 -3.75
CA VAL A 58 -6.24 -10.93 -4.10
C VAL A 58 -4.77 -10.84 -4.53
N ARG A 59 -3.99 -11.92 -4.33
CA ARG A 59 -2.55 -11.99 -4.65
C ARG A 59 -2.18 -11.45 -6.03
N PRO A 60 -2.84 -11.84 -7.14
CA PRO A 60 -2.46 -11.32 -8.46
C PRO A 60 -2.65 -9.81 -8.60
N VAL A 61 -3.69 -9.24 -7.96
CA VAL A 61 -3.96 -7.79 -7.99
C VAL A 61 -2.95 -7.03 -7.15
N VAL A 62 -2.60 -7.56 -5.97
CA VAL A 62 -1.58 -6.98 -5.10
C VAL A 62 -0.22 -6.99 -5.80
N GLU A 63 0.18 -8.12 -6.39
CA GLU A 63 1.46 -8.22 -7.12
C GLU A 63 1.52 -7.24 -8.31
N GLN A 64 0.42 -7.08 -9.04
CA GLN A 64 0.34 -6.09 -10.12
C GLN A 64 0.46 -4.67 -9.56
N ALA A 65 -0.21 -4.36 -8.44
CA ALA A 65 -0.13 -3.06 -7.80
C ALA A 65 1.29 -2.77 -7.28
N VAL A 66 1.97 -3.76 -6.68
CA VAL A 66 3.38 -3.64 -6.27
C VAL A 66 4.29 -3.35 -7.46
N LYS A 67 4.12 -4.04 -8.59
CA LYS A 67 4.88 -3.78 -9.82
C LYS A 67 4.59 -2.40 -10.43
N ALA A 68 3.37 -1.91 -10.25
CA ALA A 68 2.92 -0.62 -10.77
C ALA A 68 3.31 0.55 -9.85
N LYS A 69 3.73 0.30 -8.60
CA LYS A 69 4.20 1.35 -7.70
C LYS A 69 5.27 2.17 -8.38
N THR A 70 5.15 3.48 -8.21
CA THR A 70 6.29 4.34 -8.51
C THR A 70 7.37 3.94 -7.50
N PRO A 71 8.52 3.38 -7.93
CA PRO A 71 9.59 3.11 -6.98
C PRO A 71 9.86 4.43 -6.25
N PRO A 72 10.02 4.41 -4.91
CA PRO A 72 10.32 5.63 -4.18
C PRO A 72 11.46 6.29 -4.92
N ALA A 73 11.23 7.53 -5.37
CA ALA A 73 12.21 8.26 -6.15
C ALA A 73 13.51 8.07 -5.41
N ARG A 74 14.43 7.27 -5.98
CA ARG A 74 15.72 7.01 -5.33
C ARG A 74 16.23 8.41 -5.13
N SER A 75 16.28 8.84 -3.88
CA SER A 75 16.98 10.04 -3.55
C SER A 75 18.41 9.65 -3.91
N GLU A 76 18.81 10.02 -5.13
CA GLU A 76 20.14 10.49 -5.39
C GLU A 76 20.31 11.65 -4.42
N LEU A 77 20.49 11.34 -3.13
CA LEU A 77 21.09 12.25 -2.21
C LEU A 77 22.47 12.42 -2.82
N PRO A 78 22.80 13.60 -3.40
CA PRO A 78 24.20 13.89 -3.55
C PRO A 78 24.70 13.88 -2.11
N TYR A 79 25.55 12.93 -1.75
CA TYR A 79 26.45 13.11 -0.62
C TYR A 79 27.34 14.31 -0.98
N ARG A 80 26.78 15.53 -0.85
CA ARG A 80 27.55 16.75 -0.66
C ARG A 80 28.07 16.64 0.77
N HIS A 81 29.15 15.89 0.93
CA HIS A 81 30.11 16.28 1.94
C HIS A 81 30.69 17.61 1.47
N TYR A 82 30.15 18.69 2.05
CA TYR A 82 30.77 20.00 2.02
C TYR A 82 32.11 19.93 2.77
N ALA A 83 33.14 20.46 2.10
CA ALA A 83 34.42 20.98 2.60
C ALA A 83 35.35 20.03 3.37
#